data_AF-A0A5K1HL09-F1
#
_entry.id   AF-A0A5K1HL09-F1
#
_cell.length_a   1.000
_cell.length_b   1.000
_cell.length_c   1.000
_cell.angle_alpha   90.00
_cell.angle_beta   90.00
_cell.angle_gamma   90.00
#
_symmetry.space_group_name_H-M   'P 1'
#
loop_
_entity.id
_entity.type
_entity.pdbx_description
1 polymer ?
#
loop_
_entity_poly.entity_id
_entity_poly.type
_entity_poly.pdbx_seq_one_letter_code
_entity_poly.pdbx_strand_id
1 'polypeptide(L)'
;NKKVGNYFIKMDECLGRGGFAATYKAYKDKNFNEPYACKLIQKQDIEKVLQSSLSYFVNRVQEEYKALQSLKHPNIVQFLD
;
A
#
# COMPACT_ATOMS: atom_id res chain seq x y z
N ASN A 1 -6.84 -13.44 6.72
CA ASN A 1 -7.19 -12.07 6.25
C ASN A 1 -6.80 -11.05 7.30
N LYS A 2 -6.18 -9.94 6.91
CA LYS A 2 -5.84 -8.81 7.80
C LYS A 2 -6.77 -7.64 7.49
N LYS A 3 -7.39 -7.02 8.51
CA LYS A 3 -8.21 -5.82 8.32
C LYS A 3 -7.31 -4.57 8.45
N VAL A 4 -7.40 -3.67 7.47
CA VAL A 4 -6.74 -2.35 7.48
C VAL A 4 -7.75 -1.31 7.01
N GLY A 5 -8.12 -0.38 7.89
CA GLY A 5 -9.25 0.52 7.64
C GLY A 5 -10.52 -0.26 7.29
N ASN A 6 -11.11 0.06 6.15
CA ASN A 6 -12.30 -0.60 5.61
C ASN A 6 -11.98 -1.81 4.70
N TYR A 7 -10.72 -2.20 4.57
CA TYR A 7 -10.29 -3.25 3.64
C TYR A 7 -9.89 -4.54 4.37
N PHE A 8 -10.24 -5.68 3.77
CA PHE A 8 -9.83 -7.02 4.16
C PHE A 8 -8.78 -7.53 3.17
N ILE A 9 -7.54 -7.65 3.63
CA ILE A 9 -6.38 -8.08 2.85
C ILE A 9 -6.24 -9.61 2.93
N LYS A 10 -6.15 -10.25 1.77
CA LYS A 10 -5.81 -11.68 1.59
C LYS A 10 -4.29 -11.83 1.65
N MET A 11 -3.77 -12.13 2.84
CA MET A 11 -2.31 -12.22 3.06
C MET A 11 -1.66 -13.42 2.35
N ASP A 12 -2.46 -14.39 1.94
CA ASP A 12 -2.13 -15.55 1.11
C ASP A 12 -2.10 -15.23 -0.40
N GLU A 13 -2.76 -14.15 -0.84
CA GLU A 13 -2.78 -13.72 -2.24
C GLU A 13 -1.84 -12.52 -2.47
N CYS A 14 -0.54 -12.80 -2.49
CA CYS A 14 0.51 -11.82 -2.80
C CYS A 14 0.57 -11.58 -4.32
N LEU A 15 0.30 -10.35 -4.75
CA LEU A 15 0.35 -9.93 -6.15
C LEU A 15 1.78 -9.56 -6.60
N GLY A 16 2.62 -9.15 -5.65
CA GLY A 16 4.02 -8.83 -5.93
C GLY A 16 4.77 -8.34 -4.70
N ARG A 17 6.10 -8.46 -4.73
CA ARG A 17 7.00 -7.93 -3.70
C ARG A 17 8.05 -7.03 -4.33
N GLY A 18 8.23 -5.86 -3.77
CA GLY A 18 9.31 -4.94 -4.09
C GLY A 18 10.24 -4.74 -2.90
N GLY A 19 11.27 -3.91 -3.06
CA GLY A 19 12.33 -3.72 -2.06
C GLY A 19 11.84 -3.24 -0.69
N PHE A 20 10.75 -2.46 -0.63
CA PHE A 20 10.24 -1.87 0.62
C PHE A 20 8.78 -2.21 0.94
N ALA A 21 8.12 -2.98 0.07
CA ALA A 21 6.70 -3.23 0.19
C ALA A 21 6.28 -4.53 -0.49
N ALA A 22 5.19 -5.12 0.00
CA ALA A 22 4.49 -6.21 -0.64
C ALA A 22 3.06 -5.80 -0.95
N THR A 23 2.56 -6.16 -2.13
CA THR A 23 1.21 -5.84 -2.59
C THR A 23 0.36 -7.10 -2.55
N TYR A 24 -0.82 -6.99 -1.96
CA TYR A 24 -1.75 -8.10 -1.77
C TYR A 24 -3.12 -7.76 -2.34
N LYS A 25 -3.89 -8.78 -2.68
CA LYS A 25 -5.31 -8.62 -3.03
C LYS A 25 -6.13 -8.26 -1.79
N ALA A 26 -7.05 -7.32 -1.93
CA ALA A 26 -7.90 -6.85 -0.85
C ALA A 26 -9.33 -6.57 -1.33
N TYR A 27 -10.26 -6.45 -0.39
CA TYR A 27 -11.69 -6.24 -0.67
C TYR A 27 -12.31 -5.36 0.42
N LYS A 28 -13.29 -4.52 0.09
CA LYS A 28 -14.00 -3.68 1.09
C LYS A 28 -14.99 -4.47 1.94
N ASP A 29 -15.52 -5.56 1.39
CA ASP A 29 -16.49 -6.42 2.05
C ASP A 29 -15.98 -7.86 2.15
N LYS A 30 -16.68 -8.66 2.95
CA LYS A 30 -16.39 -10.10 3.11
C LYS A 30 -16.94 -10.94 1.96
N ASN A 31 -17.76 -10.35 1.09
CA ASN A 31 -18.35 -11.02 -0.08
C ASN A 31 -17.38 -11.01 -1.27
N PHE A 32 -16.27 -10.30 -1.15
CA PHE A 32 -15.17 -10.26 -2.12
C PHE A 32 -15.62 -9.75 -3.51
N ASN A 33 -16.58 -8.83 -3.52
CA ASN A 33 -17.22 -8.35 -4.76
C ASN A 33 -16.28 -7.55 -5.67
N GLU A 34 -15.52 -6.63 -5.09
CA GLU A 34 -14.64 -5.73 -5.84
C GLU A 34 -13.19 -5.87 -5.36
N PRO A 35 -12.26 -6.33 -6.22
CA PRO A 35 -10.88 -6.52 -5.84
C PRO A 35 -10.11 -5.19 -5.87
N TYR A 36 -9.28 -4.99 -4.86
CA TYR A 36 -8.34 -3.89 -4.73
C TYR A 36 -6.92 -4.44 -4.55
N ALA A 37 -5.92 -3.61 -4.84
CA ALA A 37 -4.53 -3.88 -4.50
C ALA A 37 -4.14 -3.07 -3.27
N CYS A 38 -3.68 -3.73 -2.21
CA CYS A 38 -3.18 -3.07 -1.00
C CYS A 38 -1.67 -3.26 -0.89
N LYS A 39 -0.92 -2.15 -1.01
CA LYS A 39 0.54 -2.12 -0.88
C LYS A 39 0.91 -1.88 0.58
N LEU A 40 1.48 -2.90 1.22
CA LEU A 40 1.94 -2.86 2.61
C LEU A 40 3.43 -2.54 2.68
N ILE A 41 3.75 -1.42 3.31
CA ILE A 41 5.13 -0.94 3.50
C ILE A 41 5.77 -1.66 4.70
N GLN A 42 6.93 -2.26 4.49
CA GLN A 42 7.65 -3.06 5.50
C GLN A 42 8.64 -2.18 6.27
N LYS A 43 8.18 -1.55 7.36
CA LYS A 43 8.98 -0.61 8.16
C LYS A 43 10.33 -1.16 8.63
N GLN A 44 10.39 -2.46 8.95
CA GLN A 44 11.60 -3.11 9.45
C GLN A 44 12.71 -3.17 8.38
N ASP A 45 12.35 -3.26 7.11
CA ASP A 45 13.33 -3.29 6.01
C ASP A 45 13.83 -1.87 5.70
N ILE A 46 12.99 -0.86 5.93
CA ILE A 46 13.34 0.55 5.79
C ILE A 46 14.37 0.95 6.83
N GLU A 47 14.17 0.61 8.11
CA GLU A 47 15.11 0.93 9.19
C GLU A 47 16.48 0.24 9.01
N LYS A 48 16.51 -0.94 8.38
CA LYS A 48 17.76 -1.66 8.10
C LYS A 48 18.53 -1.07 6.92
N VAL A 49 17.83 -0.56 5.91
CA VAL A 49 18.44 -0.07 4.66
C VAL A 49 18.79 1.42 4.75
N LEU A 50 17.93 2.20 5.40
CA LEU A 50 18.13 3.63 5.56
C LEU A 50 18.76 3.87 6.93
N GLN A 51 20.08 4.07 6.93
CA GLN A 51 20.82 4.65 8.07
C GLN A 51 20.34 6.08 8.41
N SER A 52 19.49 6.67 7.57
CA SER A 52 18.78 7.92 7.80
C SER A 52 17.50 7.70 8.61
N SER A 53 17.04 8.75 9.31
CA SER A 53 15.90 8.62 10.22
C SER A 53 14.65 8.15 9.49
N LEU A 54 13.95 7.18 10.08
CA LEU A 54 12.63 6.69 9.66
C LEU A 54 11.66 7.82 9.26
N SER A 55 11.78 9.00 9.89
CA SER A 55 11.01 10.20 9.57
C SER A 55 11.20 10.70 8.14
N TYR A 56 12.41 10.66 7.57
CA TYR A 56 12.64 11.09 6.18
C TYR A 56 11.89 10.17 5.19
N PHE A 57 11.95 8.86 5.42
CA PHE A 57 11.24 7.90 4.59
C PHE A 57 9.72 8.05 4.71
N VAL A 58 9.21 8.22 5.94
CA VAL A 58 7.78 8.46 6.17
C VAL A 58 7.33 9.72 5.44
N ASN A 59 8.10 10.81 5.50
CA ASN A 59 7.79 12.05 4.78
C ASN A 59 7.73 11.83 3.27
N ARG A 60 8.73 11.13 2.70
CA ARG A 60 8.75 10.75 1.28
C ARG A 60 7.51 9.96 0.84
N VAL A 61 7.08 8.98 1.65
CA VAL A 61 5.87 8.21 1.39
C VAL A 61 4.62 9.09 1.47
N GLN A 62 4.57 10.02 2.43
CA GLN A 62 3.46 10.97 2.55
C GLN A 62 3.39 11.94 1.36
N GLU A 63 4.53 12.39 0.84
CA GLU A 63 4.59 13.21 -0.36
C GLU A 63 4.16 12.44 -1.60
N GLU A 64 4.62 11.20 -1.78
CA GLU A 64 4.19 10.30 -2.85
C GLU A 64 2.66 10.09 -2.80
N TYR A 65 2.14 9.83 -1.61
CA TYR A 65 0.70 9.71 -1.38
C TYR A 65 -0.06 10.95 -1.83
N LYS A 66 0.34 12.15 -1.39
CA LYS A 66 -0.32 13.41 -1.75
C LYS A 66 -0.32 13.63 -3.27
N ALA A 67 0.80 13.37 -3.93
CA ALA A 67 0.91 13.50 -5.38
C ALA A 67 -0.07 12.55 -6.10
N LEU A 68 -0.07 11.27 -5.72
CA LEU A 68 -0.93 10.25 -6.33
C LEU A 68 -2.42 10.49 -6.07
N GLN A 69 -2.79 11.00 -4.90
CA GLN A 69 -4.19 11.24 -4.54
C GLN A 69 -4.86 12.31 -5.44
N SER A 70 -4.06 13.24 -5.96
CA SER A 70 -4.55 14.30 -6.86
C SER A 70 -4.81 13.81 -8.29
N LEU A 71 -4.27 12.65 -8.68
CA LEU A 71 -4.39 12.12 -10.04
C LEU A 71 -5.69 11.32 -10.20
N LYS A 72 -6.63 11.86 -10.97
CA LYS A 72 -7.89 11.19 -11.34
C LYS A 72 -7.99 11.10 -12.85
N HIS A 73 -7.64 9.94 -13.39
CA HIS A 73 -7.66 9.69 -14.83
C HIS A 73 -7.98 8.22 -15.11
N PRO A 74 -8.81 7.88 -16.12
CA PRO A 74 -9.21 6.49 -16.40
C PRO A 74 -8.05 5.54 -16.74
N ASN A 75 -6.92 6.07 -17.20
CA ASN A 75 -5.72 5.27 -17.52
C ASN A 75 -4.62 5.31 -16.45
N ILE A 76 -4.88 5.91 -15.29
CA ILE A 76 -3.95 5.94 -14.16
C ILE A 76 -4.58 5.15 -13.02
N VAL A 77 -3.82 4.25 -12.41
CA VAL A 77 -4.29 3.51 -11.23
C VAL A 77 -4.63 4.50 -10.13
N GLN A 78 -5.89 4.52 -9.71
CA GLN A 78 -6.38 5.48 -8.75
C GLN A 78 -5.95 5.11 -7.32
N PHE A 79 -5.42 6.08 -6.60
CA PHE A 79 -5.18 5.97 -5.16
C PHE A 79 -6.48 6.30 -4.41
N LEU A 80 -6.97 5.37 -3.58
CA LEU A 80 -8.31 5.48 -2.98
C LEU A 80 -8.30 5.99 -1.53
N ASP A 81 -7.36 5.51 -0.72
CA ASP A 81 -7.29 5.74 0.74
C ASP A 81 -5.84 5.75 1.21
#